data_AF-A0A162NG18-F1
#
_entry.id   AF-A0A162NG18-F1
#
_cell.length_a   1.000
_cell.length_b   1.000
_cell.length_c   1.000
_cell.angle_alpha   90.00
_cell.angle_beta   90.00
_cell.angle_gamma   90.00
#
_symmetry.space_group_name_H-M   'P 1'
#
loop_
_entity.id
_entity.type
_entity.pdbx_description
1 polymer ?
#
loop_
_entity_poly.entity_id
_entity_poly.type
_entity_poly.pdbx_seq_one_letter_code
_entity_poly.pdbx_strand_id
1 'polypeptide(L)' 'CNMGFSRSEHLNRHRRKHTGEKPYACTYRGCLRSFSRYDNMKQHLNTHKDNKSR' A
#
# COMPACT_ATOMS: atom_id res chain seq x y z
N CYS A 1 16.48 -12.07 -6.42
CA CYS A 1 15.32 -12.92 -6.05
C CYS A 1 14.96 -13.83 -7.22
N ASN A 2 14.77 -15.14 -6.98
CA ASN A 2 14.38 -16.12 -8.00
C ASN A 2 12.86 -16.39 -8.02
N MET A 3 12.05 -15.33 -7.89
CA MET A 3 10.59 -15.47 -7.90
C MET A 3 10.07 -15.34 -9.34
N GLY A 4 9.52 -16.44 -9.88
CA GLY A 4 8.80 -16.44 -11.14
C GLY A 4 7.33 -16.05 -10.94
N PHE A 5 6.81 -15.14 -11.75
CA PHE A 5 5.40 -14.76 -11.74
C PHE A 5 4.80 -15.02 -13.13
N SER A 6 3.69 -15.74 -13.19
CA SER A 6 2.94 -15.98 -14.43
C SER A 6 2.15 -14.76 -14.90
N ARG A 7 1.96 -13.76 -14.02
CA ARG A 7 1.13 -12.57 -14.24
C ARG A 7 1.98 -11.31 -14.07
N SER A 8 1.91 -10.40 -15.04
CA SER A 8 2.75 -9.19 -15.11
C SER A 8 2.48 -8.21 -13.97
N GLU A 9 1.23 -8.09 -13.52
CA GLU A 9 0.83 -7.29 -12.38
C GLU A 9 1.39 -7.83 -11.06
N HIS A 10 1.55 -9.14 -10.93
CA HIS A 10 2.17 -9.76 -9.76
C HIS A 10 3.67 -9.48 -9.74
N LEU A 11 4.33 -9.59 -10.89
CA LEU A 11 5.73 -9.20 -11.06
C LEU A 11 5.91 -7.71 -10.73
N ASN A 12 5.07 -6.84 -11.28
CA ASN A 12 5.19 -5.40 -11.05
C ASN A 12 4.99 -5.04 -9.57
N ARG A 13 4.00 -5.66 -8.90
CA ARG A 13 3.80 -5.54 -7.46
C ARG A 13 5.02 -6.05 -6.66
N HIS A 14 5.62 -7.16 -7.08
CA HIS A 14 6.83 -7.69 -6.45
C HIS A 14 8.01 -6.73 -6.59
N ARG A 15 8.21 -6.13 -7.78
CA ARG A 15 9.29 -5.17 -8.04
C ARG A 15 9.28 -3.97 -7.09
N ARG A 16 8.10 -3.51 -6.65
CA ARG A 16 7.97 -2.44 -5.65
C ARG A 16 8.62 -2.77 -4.30
N LYS A 17 8.85 -4.04 -3.98
CA LYS A 17 9.62 -4.44 -2.79
C LYS A 17 11.11 -4.10 -2.90
N HIS A 18 11.64 -4.09 -4.12
CA HIS A 18 13.05 -3.78 -4.39
C HIS A 18 13.25 -2.27 -4.55
N THR A 19 12.32 -1.58 -5.21
CA THR A 19 12.42 -0.13 -5.43
C THR A 19 11.96 0.69 -4.22
N GLY A 20 11.20 0.10 -3.30
CA GLY A 20 10.61 0.81 -2.18
C GLY A 20 9.46 1.75 -2.58
N GLU A 21 9.03 1.72 -3.85
CA GLU A 21 7.95 2.58 -4.35
C GLU A 21 6.64 2.34 -3.60
N LYS A 22 6.07 3.43 -3.10
CA LYS A 22 4.80 3.47 -2.37
C LYS A 22 3.85 4.47 -3.01
N PRO A 23 3.29 4.15 -4.20
CA PRO A 23 2.46 5.09 -4.95
C PRO A 23 1.11 5.39 -4.28
N TYR A 24 0.67 4.59 -3.31
CA TYR A 24 -0.61 4.78 -2.64
C TYR A 24 -0.43 5.51 -1.32
N ALA A 25 -0.50 6.84 -1.35
CA ALA A 25 -0.50 7.67 -0.16
C ALA A 25 -1.87 7.62 0.56
N CYS A 26 -1.84 7.70 1.89
CA CYS A 26 -3.04 7.89 2.69
C CYS A 26 -3.66 9.26 2.39
N THR A 27 -4.97 9.30 2.19
CA THR A 27 -5.70 10.54 1.91
C THR A 27 -6.19 11.24 3.19
N TYR A 28 -5.98 10.63 4.36
CA TYR A 28 -6.38 11.21 5.63
C TYR A 28 -5.47 12.39 6.02
N ARG A 29 -6.08 13.50 6.44
CA ARG A 29 -5.36 14.72 6.83
C ARG A 29 -4.40 14.45 7.99
N GLY A 30 -3.15 14.86 7.86
CA GLY A 30 -2.11 14.62 8.86
C GLY A 30 -1.52 13.21 8.85
N CYS A 31 -1.97 12.32 7.96
CA CYS A 31 -1.36 10.99 7.80
C CYS A 31 -0.42 10.97 6.59
N LEU A 32 0.87 10.74 6.84
CA LEU A 32 1.90 10.65 5.80
C LEU A 32 2.23 9.20 5.40
N ARG A 33 1.37 8.23 5.76
CA ARG A 33 1.62 6.82 5.45
C ARG A 33 1.36 6.56 3.96
N SER A 34 2.34 5.93 3.31
CA SER A 34 2.23 5.46 1.94
C SER A 34 2.45 3.95 1.84
N PHE A 35 1.82 3.32 0.86
CA PHE A 35 1.77 1.87 0.70
C PHE A 35 2.16 1.48 -0.72
N SER A 36 2.79 0.31 -0.86
CA SER A 36 3.15 -0.27 -2.15
C SER A 36 1.94 -0.92 -2.87
N ARG A 37 0.83 -1.09 -2.15
CA ARG A 37 -0.41 -1.71 -2.62
C ARG A 37 -1.65 -0.91 -2.21
N TYR A 38 -2.64 -0.86 -3.09
CA TYR A 38 -3.90 -0.15 -2.87
C TYR A 38 -4.76 -0.78 -1.76
N ASP A 39 -4.87 -2.10 -1.73
CA ASP A 39 -5.66 -2.82 -0.73
C ASP A 39 -5.16 -2.58 0.70
N ASN A 40 -3.84 -2.53 0.88
CA ASN A 40 -3.23 -2.19 2.16
C ASN A 40 -3.55 -0.74 2.59
N MET A 41 -3.49 0.22 1.67
CA MET A 41 -3.86 1.61 1.94
C MET A 41 -5.35 1.72 2.30
N LYS A 42 -6.22 1.02 1.55
CA LYS A 42 -7.66 1.01 1.80
C LYS A 42 -8.00 0.42 3.17
N GLN A 43 -7.35 -0.66 3.57
CA GLN A 43 -7.52 -1.23 4.92
C GLN A 43 -7.02 -0.25 5.99
N HIS A 44 -5.89 0.41 5.76
CA HIS A 44 -5.38 1.43 6.68
C HIS A 44 -6.36 2.59 6.87
N LEU A 45 -7.12 3.00 5.84
CA LEU A 45 -8.11 4.07 5.99
C LEU A 45 -9.17 3.77 7.06
N ASN A 46 -9.43 2.50 7.37
CA ASN A 46 -10.37 2.13 8.44
C ASN A 46 -9.84 2.55 9.82
N THR A 47 -8.52 2.52 10.04
CA THR A 47 -7.93 2.95 11.32
C THR A 47 -8.20 4.42 11.63
N HIS A 48 -8.44 5.25 10.61
CA HIS A 48 -8.81 6.65 10.81
C HIS A 48 -10.29 6.84 11.10
N LYS A 49 -11.14 5.91 10.65
CA LYS A 49 -12.58 5.90 10.94
C LYS A 49 -12.85 5.44 12.37
N ASP A 50 -12.10 4.45 12.85
CA ASP A 50 -12.23 3.90 14.20
C ASP A 50 -11.71 4.88 15.27
N ASN A 51 -10.76 5.77 14.92
CA ASN A 51 -10.28 6.84 15.78
C ASN A 51 -11.21 8.07 15.87
N LYS A 52 -12.43 8.01 15.27
CA LYS A 52 -13.44 9.08 15.38
C LYS A 52 -14.35 8.94 16.63
N SER A 53 -14.09 7.96 17.48
CA SER A 53 -14.80 7.75 18.76
C SER A 53 -13.95 8.22 19.93
N ARG A 54 -13.80 9.54 20.08
CA ARG A 54 -13.44 10.17 21.36
C ARG A 54 -14.07 11.54 21.46
#